data_AF-A0A536BRZ2-F1
#
_entry.id   AF-A0A536BRZ2-F1
#
_cell.length_a   1.000
_cell.length_b   1.000
_cell.length_c   1.000
_cell.angle_alpha   90.00
_cell.angle_beta   90.00
_cell.angle_gamma   90.00
#
_symmetry.space_group_name_H-M   'P 1'
#
loop_
_entity.id
_entity.type
_entity.pdbx_description
1 polymer ?
#
loop_
_entity_poly.entity_id
_entity_poly.type
_entity_poly.pdbx_seq_one_letter_code
_entity_poly.pdbx_strand_id
1 'polypeptide(L)'
;MARSQAGGGRRVDWFAASLGLVLAVVIQLVGGTLLFGSHRGQLVSQGLLTFGALLAGGFLAGLIGPIGAPTWNGVIVAVGFIVVAELAGAIGPVGPLGSAGLDTLGLVIDDVLVLSGGTIGGLAAGLVRRGDAR
;
A
#
# COMPACT_ATOMS: atom_id res chain seq x y z
N MET A 1 -40.59 -13.07 0.00
CA MET A 1 -39.99 -11.91 0.69
C MET A 1 -38.78 -11.45 -0.11
N ALA A 2 -38.85 -10.23 -0.64
CA ALA A 2 -37.87 -9.66 -1.56
C ALA A 2 -36.52 -9.46 -0.85
N ARG A 3 -35.47 -10.12 -1.36
CA ARG A 3 -34.09 -9.72 -1.05
C ARG A 3 -33.86 -8.40 -1.77
N SER A 4 -33.85 -7.30 -1.03
CA SER A 4 -33.25 -6.06 -1.49
C SER A 4 -31.80 -6.38 -1.87
N GLN A 5 -31.53 -6.37 -3.17
CA GLN A 5 -30.20 -6.26 -3.75
C GLN A 5 -29.66 -4.85 -3.44
N ALA A 6 -29.44 -4.57 -2.15
CA ALA A 6 -28.74 -3.38 -1.71
C ALA A 6 -27.25 -3.60 -1.97
N GLY A 7 -26.79 -3.15 -3.13
CA GLY A 7 -25.39 -2.92 -3.46
C GLY A 7 -24.57 -4.18 -3.77
N GLY A 8 -24.26 -4.38 -5.05
CA GLY A 8 -23.13 -5.20 -5.51
C GLY A 8 -21.79 -4.57 -5.12
N GLY A 9 -21.60 -4.32 -3.82
CA GLY A 9 -20.41 -3.74 -3.24
C GLY A 9 -19.22 -4.66 -3.48
N ARG A 10 -18.12 -4.06 -3.97
CA ARG A 10 -16.82 -4.71 -4.11
C ARG A 10 -16.45 -5.32 -2.74
N ARG A 11 -16.61 -6.64 -2.58
CA ARG A 11 -16.45 -7.34 -1.28
C ARG A 11 -14.97 -7.46 -0.93
N VAL A 12 -14.44 -6.45 -0.26
CA VAL A 12 -13.08 -6.44 0.29
C VAL A 12 -12.93 -7.52 1.35
N ASP A 13 -11.80 -8.22 1.33
CA ASP A 13 -11.38 -9.06 2.44
C ASP A 13 -10.40 -8.28 3.33
N TRP A 14 -10.91 -7.84 4.47
CA TRP A 14 -10.15 -7.04 5.43
C TRP A 14 -8.98 -7.81 6.06
N PHE A 15 -9.08 -9.13 6.19
CA PHE A 15 -7.96 -9.92 6.71
C PHE A 15 -6.84 -9.99 5.68
N ALA A 16 -7.17 -10.32 4.42
CA ALA A 16 -6.19 -10.37 3.34
C ALA A 16 -5.53 -9.00 3.10
N ALA A 17 -6.31 -7.92 3.14
CA ALA A 17 -5.80 -6.56 3.03
C ALA A 17 -4.90 -6.18 4.22
N SER A 18 -5.30 -6.52 5.45
CA SER A 18 -4.47 -6.22 6.63
C SER A 18 -3.15 -7.00 6.63
N LEU A 19 -3.18 -8.28 6.22
CA LEU A 19 -1.97 -9.09 6.09
C LEU A 19 -1.03 -8.53 5.03
N GLY A 20 -1.56 -8.16 3.85
CA GLY A 20 -0.78 -7.50 2.80
C GLY A 20 -0.16 -6.18 3.25
N LEU A 21 -0.88 -5.40 4.06
CA LEU A 21 -0.39 -4.16 4.66
C LEU A 21 0.76 -4.43 5.63
N VAL A 22 0.59 -5.36 6.57
CA VAL A 22 1.65 -5.72 7.53
C VAL A 22 2.91 -6.15 6.79
N LEU A 23 2.78 -6.96 5.73
CA LEU A 23 3.91 -7.40 4.93
C LEU A 23 4.56 -6.25 4.15
N ALA A 24 3.80 -5.34 3.57
CA ALA A 24 4.34 -4.14 2.93
C ALA A 24 5.17 -3.31 3.92
N VAL A 25 4.65 -3.08 5.14
CA VAL A 25 5.37 -2.35 6.19
C VAL A 25 6.65 -3.08 6.59
N VAL A 26 6.60 -4.39 6.83
CA VAL A 26 7.79 -5.17 7.20
C VAL A 26 8.84 -5.15 6.09
N ILE A 27 8.45 -5.36 4.83
CA ILE A 27 9.36 -5.31 3.68
C ILE A 27 10.01 -3.93 3.58
N GLN A 28 9.24 -2.86 3.75
CA GLN A 28 9.77 -1.50 3.70
C GLN A 28 10.74 -1.22 4.85
N LEU A 29 10.41 -1.62 6.08
CA LEU A 29 11.27 -1.41 7.24
C LEU A 29 12.56 -2.21 7.13
N VAL A 30 12.47 -3.50 6.77
CA VAL A 30 13.65 -4.37 6.60
C VAL A 30 14.49 -3.89 5.40
N GLY A 31 13.85 -3.60 4.27
CA GLY A 31 14.53 -3.10 3.07
C GLY A 31 15.24 -1.77 3.33
N GLY A 32 14.57 -0.82 3.96
CA GLY A 32 15.17 0.48 4.31
C GLY A 32 16.33 0.35 5.30
N THR A 33 16.20 -0.52 6.31
CA THR A 33 17.27 -0.73 7.30
C THR A 33 18.48 -1.47 6.73
N LEU A 34 18.27 -2.50 5.91
CA LEU A 34 19.36 -3.27 5.29
C LEU A 34 20.07 -2.51 4.17
N LEU A 35 19.33 -1.78 3.33
CA LEU A 35 19.89 -1.13 2.14
C LEU A 35 20.48 0.24 2.42
N PHE A 36 19.96 0.98 3.39
CA PHE A 36 20.39 2.37 3.65
C PHE A 36 20.93 2.61 5.07
N GLY A 37 20.77 1.66 6.00
CA GLY A 37 21.22 1.82 7.39
C GLY A 37 20.71 3.14 8.02
N SER A 38 21.51 3.75 8.89
CA SER A 38 21.18 5.03 9.55
C SER A 38 21.32 6.27 8.64
N HIS A 39 21.74 6.12 7.39
CA HIS A 39 22.05 7.24 6.50
C HIS A 39 20.81 7.62 5.67
N ARG A 40 20.13 8.68 6.11
CA ARG A 40 18.88 9.25 5.53
C ARG A 40 19.08 9.92 4.15
N GLY A 41 19.85 9.31 3.25
CA GLY A 41 20.45 10.01 2.12
C GLY A 41 19.72 9.99 0.78
N GLN A 42 18.73 9.13 0.54
CA GLN A 42 18.23 8.94 -0.84
C GLN A 42 16.72 8.74 -0.93
N LEU A 43 15.99 9.86 -0.91
CA LEU A 43 14.53 9.94 -1.06
C LEU A 43 14.00 9.13 -2.28
N VAL A 44 14.70 9.17 -3.41
CA VAL A 44 14.32 8.42 -4.63
C VAL A 44 14.42 6.90 -4.43
N SER A 45 15.44 6.44 -3.69
CA SER A 45 15.64 5.02 -3.44
C SER A 45 14.64 4.48 -2.41
N GLN A 46 14.29 5.31 -1.42
CA GLN A 46 13.24 5.01 -0.46
C GLN A 46 11.86 4.90 -1.13
N GLY A 47 11.52 5.80 -2.07
CA GLY A 47 10.27 5.75 -2.82
C GLY A 47 10.12 4.50 -3.69
N LEU A 48 11.21 4.04 -4.33
CA LEU A 48 11.20 2.79 -5.11
C LEU A 48 10.99 1.55 -4.22
N LEU A 49 11.61 1.52 -3.03
CA LEU A 49 11.35 0.45 -2.07
C LEU A 49 9.91 0.47 -1.58
N THR A 50 9.37 1.66 -1.26
CA THR A 50 7.97 1.81 -0.82
C THR A 50 7.02 1.28 -1.89
N PHE A 51 7.24 1.70 -3.14
CA PHE A 51 6.48 1.21 -4.29
C PHE A 51 6.56 -0.31 -4.42
N GLY A 52 7.76 -0.90 -4.34
CA GLY A 52 7.96 -2.35 -4.42
C GLY A 52 7.29 -3.12 -3.27
N ALA A 53 7.40 -2.61 -2.05
CA ALA A 53 6.78 -3.21 -0.87
C ALA A 53 5.24 -3.23 -0.99
N LEU A 54 4.66 -2.15 -1.52
CA LEU A 54 3.22 -2.04 -1.73
C LEU A 54 2.72 -2.82 -2.93
N LEU A 55 3.51 -2.89 -4.00
CA LEU A 55 3.24 -3.78 -5.12
C LEU A 55 3.14 -5.23 -4.61
N ALA A 56 4.12 -5.67 -3.81
CA ALA A 56 4.15 -7.01 -3.23
C ALA A 56 2.99 -7.24 -2.24
N GLY A 57 2.76 -6.31 -1.32
CA GLY A 57 1.68 -6.40 -0.33
C GLY A 57 0.29 -6.38 -0.97
N GLY A 58 0.05 -5.49 -1.93
CA GLY A 58 -1.21 -5.40 -2.67
C GLY A 58 -1.44 -6.62 -3.58
N PHE A 59 -0.38 -7.14 -4.20
CA PHE A 59 -0.46 -8.40 -4.96
C PHE A 59 -0.83 -9.57 -4.08
N LEU A 60 -0.16 -9.74 -2.93
CA LEU A 60 -0.45 -10.84 -2.02
C LEU A 60 -1.86 -10.73 -1.43
N ALA A 61 -2.29 -9.54 -1.01
CA ALA A 61 -3.66 -9.30 -0.56
C ALA A 61 -4.70 -9.61 -1.65
N GLY A 62 -4.37 -9.31 -2.92
CA GLY A 62 -5.20 -9.62 -4.07
C GLY A 62 -5.24 -11.11 -4.43
N LEU A 63 -4.17 -11.85 -4.16
CA LEU A 63 -4.11 -13.30 -4.34
C LEU A 63 -4.93 -14.03 -3.30
N ILE A 64 -4.77 -13.67 -2.02
CA ILE A 64 -5.40 -14.36 -0.89
C ILE A 64 -6.90 -14.06 -0.83
N GLY A 65 -7.31 -12.82 -1.09
CA GLY A 65 -8.71 -12.43 -0.97
C GLY A 65 -9.63 -13.00 -2.06
N PRO A 66 -10.91 -12.64 -2.09
CA PRO A 66 -11.89 -13.18 -3.04
C PRO A 66 -11.63 -12.70 -4.49
N ILE A 67 -11.98 -13.53 -5.48
CA ILE A 67 -11.71 -13.34 -6.92
C ILE A 67 -12.25 -12.00 -7.47
N GLY A 68 -13.33 -11.47 -6.89
CA GLY A 68 -13.96 -10.21 -7.30
C GLY A 68 -13.40 -8.93 -6.65
N ALA A 69 -12.47 -9.05 -5.71
CA ALA A 69 -11.88 -7.92 -4.97
C ALA A 69 -10.35 -7.75 -5.03
N PRO A 70 -9.54 -8.41 -5.90
CA PRO A 70 -8.08 -8.30 -5.82
C PRO A 70 -7.54 -6.87 -5.83
N THR A 71 -8.02 -6.05 -6.77
CA THR A 71 -7.65 -4.64 -6.88
C THR A 71 -8.02 -3.84 -5.63
N TRP A 72 -9.18 -4.12 -5.04
CA TRP A 72 -9.64 -3.40 -3.87
C TRP A 72 -8.86 -3.75 -2.62
N ASN A 73 -8.50 -5.02 -2.45
CA ASN A 73 -7.61 -5.41 -1.37
C ASN A 73 -6.27 -4.68 -1.51
N GLY A 74 -5.74 -4.55 -2.74
CA GLY A 74 -4.55 -3.75 -3.03
C GLY A 74 -4.71 -2.24 -2.74
N VAL A 75 -5.84 -1.63 -3.08
CA VAL A 75 -6.16 -0.24 -2.75
C VAL A 75 -6.20 -0.04 -1.23
N ILE A 76 -6.84 -0.95 -0.49
CA ILE A 76 -6.92 -0.86 0.98
C ILE A 76 -5.54 -1.02 1.62
N VAL A 77 -4.68 -1.89 1.09
CA VAL A 77 -3.28 -1.99 1.52
C VAL A 77 -2.57 -0.64 1.38
N ALA A 78 -2.70 0.01 0.21
CA ALA A 78 -2.05 1.30 0.00
C ALA A 78 -2.59 2.40 0.91
N VAL A 79 -3.91 2.53 1.05
CA VAL A 79 -4.53 3.53 1.95
C VAL A 79 -4.11 3.29 3.40
N GLY A 80 -4.11 2.04 3.85
CA GLY A 80 -3.65 1.70 5.19
C GLY A 80 -2.18 2.06 5.41
N PHE A 81 -1.33 1.90 4.39
CA PHE A 81 0.08 2.28 4.46
C PHE A 81 0.25 3.79 4.56
N ILE A 82 -0.49 4.58 3.78
CA ILE A 82 -0.49 6.06 3.89
C ILE A 82 -0.83 6.46 5.32
N VAL A 83 -1.92 5.92 5.87
CA VAL A 83 -2.35 6.23 7.25
C VAL A 83 -1.26 5.88 8.28
N VAL A 84 -0.57 4.74 8.12
CA VAL A 84 0.53 4.36 9.00
C VAL A 84 1.74 5.29 8.85
N ALA A 85 2.08 5.67 7.61
CA ALA A 85 3.19 6.57 7.33
C ALA A 85 2.95 7.98 7.89
N GLU A 86 1.74 8.52 7.69
CA GLU A 86 1.30 9.80 8.25
C GLU A 86 1.34 9.78 9.79
N LEU A 87 0.84 8.71 10.41
CA LEU A 87 0.85 8.56 11.86
C LEU A 87 2.28 8.44 12.41
N ALA A 88 3.17 7.73 11.71
CA ALA A 88 4.58 7.64 12.06
C ALA A 88 5.28 9.00 11.91
N GLY A 89 4.95 9.76 10.86
CA GLY A 89 5.43 11.13 10.64
C GLY A 89 5.00 12.09 11.75
N ALA A 90 3.75 11.98 12.21
CA ALA A 90 3.22 12.78 13.33
C ALA A 90 3.91 12.52 14.68
N ILE A 91 4.62 11.40 14.83
CA ILE A 91 5.38 11.02 16.05
C ILE A 91 6.86 11.45 15.96
N GLY A 92 7.33 11.97 14.81
CA GLY A 92 8.71 12.40 14.60
C GLY A 92 9.08 13.77 15.24
N PRO A 93 10.38 14.08 15.43
CA PRO A 93 10.80 15.36 16.01
C PRO A 93 10.42 16.55 15.11
N VAL A 94 9.62 17.48 15.65
CA VAL A 94 9.26 18.74 14.99
C VAL A 94 10.46 19.68 15.00
N GLY A 95 11.22 19.74 13.90
CA GLY A 95 12.40 20.60 13.77
C GLY A 95 12.08 22.05 13.38
N PRO A 96 13.01 23.02 13.58
CA PRO A 96 12.76 24.47 13.39
C PRO A 96 12.57 24.92 11.93
N LEU A 97 12.89 24.06 10.95
CA LEU A 97 12.57 24.28 9.55
C LEU A 97 11.24 23.58 9.27
N GLY A 98 10.14 24.27 9.56
CA GLY A 98 8.80 23.83 9.17
C GLY A 98 8.74 23.60 7.66
N SER A 99 8.83 22.32 7.28
CA SER A 99 8.81 21.82 5.91
C SER A 99 7.40 21.77 5.30
N ALA A 100 6.39 22.33 5.97
CA ALA A 100 4.97 22.23 5.63
C ALA A 100 4.59 22.59 4.17
N GLY A 101 5.42 23.35 3.44
CA GLY A 101 5.17 23.73 2.03
C GLY A 101 5.90 22.89 0.96
N LEU A 102 7.06 22.30 1.27
CA LEU A 102 7.72 21.31 0.39
C LEU A 102 7.23 19.88 0.69
N ASP A 103 6.62 19.70 1.87
CA ASP A 103 5.99 18.45 2.28
C ASP A 103 4.73 18.16 1.48
N THR A 104 3.86 19.13 1.14
CA THR A 104 2.57 18.80 0.49
C THR A 104 2.72 18.13 -0.88
N LEU A 105 3.65 18.60 -1.73
CA LEU A 105 3.91 17.94 -3.02
C LEU A 105 4.62 16.60 -2.84
N GLY A 106 5.53 16.50 -1.86
CA GLY A 106 6.18 15.23 -1.51
C GLY A 106 5.18 14.18 -1.03
N LEU A 107 4.24 14.58 -0.17
CA LEU A 107 3.16 13.75 0.36
C LEU A 107 2.19 13.32 -0.75
N VAL A 108 1.78 14.24 -1.63
CA VAL A 108 0.93 13.89 -2.78
C VAL A 108 1.63 12.92 -3.72
N ILE A 109 2.92 13.12 -4.00
CA ILE A 109 3.70 12.21 -4.85
C ILE A 109 3.85 10.85 -4.16
N ASP A 110 4.10 10.81 -2.85
CA ASP A 110 4.20 9.58 -2.07
C ASP A 110 2.86 8.84 -2.06
N ASP A 111 1.75 9.52 -1.79
CA ASP A 111 0.40 8.96 -1.83
C ASP A 111 0.04 8.37 -3.18
N VAL A 112 0.37 9.08 -4.27
CA VAL A 112 0.13 8.59 -5.64
C VAL A 112 0.98 7.35 -5.92
N LEU A 113 2.25 7.35 -5.53
CA LEU A 113 3.14 6.19 -5.68
C LEU A 113 2.63 4.99 -4.87
N VAL A 114 2.24 5.23 -3.62
CA VAL A 114 1.75 4.23 -2.68
C VAL A 114 0.46 3.61 -3.19
N LEU A 115 -0.51 4.45 -3.58
CA LEU A 115 -1.78 4.01 -4.13
C LEU A 115 -1.62 3.27 -5.45
N SER A 116 -0.72 3.74 -6.32
CA SER A 116 -0.41 3.07 -7.58
C SER A 116 0.20 1.69 -7.34
N GLY A 117 1.20 1.57 -6.45
CA GLY A 117 1.84 0.31 -6.10
C GLY A 117 0.85 -0.73 -5.61
N GLY A 118 0.06 -0.40 -4.58
CA GLY A 118 -0.94 -1.32 -4.03
C GLY A 118 -2.02 -1.70 -5.05
N THR A 119 -2.51 -0.75 -5.84
CA THR A 119 -3.54 -0.99 -6.86
C THR A 119 -3.04 -1.89 -7.99
N ILE A 120 -1.83 -1.62 -8.50
CA ILE A 120 -1.22 -2.42 -9.57
C ILE A 120 -0.95 -3.84 -9.07
N GLY A 121 -0.43 -3.99 -7.84
CA GLY A 121 -0.25 -5.29 -7.21
C GLY A 121 -1.57 -6.08 -7.18
N GLY A 122 -2.63 -5.47 -6.66
CA GLY A 122 -3.96 -6.10 -6.59
C GLY A 122 -4.54 -6.45 -7.97
N LEU A 123 -4.33 -5.60 -8.98
CA LEU A 123 -4.74 -5.88 -10.37
C LEU A 123 -3.99 -7.07 -10.97
N ALA A 124 -2.66 -7.11 -10.82
CA ALA A 124 -1.83 -8.19 -11.33
C ALA A 124 -2.24 -9.54 -10.73
N ALA A 125 -2.53 -9.58 -9.42
CA ALA A 125 -3.04 -10.77 -8.76
C ALA A 125 -4.37 -11.25 -9.36
N GLY A 126 -5.26 -10.31 -9.69
CA GLY A 126 -6.51 -10.63 -10.38
C GLY A 126 -6.31 -11.21 -11.79
N LEU A 127 -5.31 -10.75 -12.53
CA LEU A 127 -4.96 -11.29 -13.85
C LEU A 127 -4.40 -12.71 -13.76
N VAL A 128 -3.47 -12.96 -12.82
CA VAL A 128 -2.89 -14.28 -12.57
C VAL A 128 -3.99 -15.31 -12.29
N ARG A 129 -4.91 -15.00 -11.37
CA ARG A 129 -6.00 -15.90 -10.99
C ARG A 129 -6.98 -16.18 -12.12
N ARG A 130 -7.17 -15.26 -13.06
CA ARG A 130 -7.98 -15.47 -14.26
C ARG A 130 -7.27 -16.32 -15.31
N GLY A 131 -5.93 -16.29 -15.31
CA GLY A 131 -5.11 -17.17 -16.14
C GLY A 131 -5.18 -18.62 -15.66
N ASP A 132 -5.11 -18.86 -14.34
CA ASP A 132 -5.14 -20.20 -13.76
C ASP A 132 -6.54 -20.88 -13.79
N ALA A 133 -7.60 -20.10 -14.00
CA ALA A 133 -8.98 -20.60 -14.06
C ALA A 133 -9.45 -21.01 -15.47
N ARG A 134 -8.55 -21.00 -16.47
CA ARG A 134 -8.78 -21.45 -17.84
C ARG A 134 -8.11 -22.79 -18.09
#